data_AF-A0A5C4NH62-F1
#
_entry.id   AF-A0A5C4NH62-F1
#
_cell.length_a   1.000
_cell.length_b   1.000
_cell.length_c   1.000
_cell.angle_alpha   90.00
_cell.angle_beta   90.00
_cell.angle_gamma   90.00
#
_symmetry.space_group_name_H-M   'P 1'
#
loop_
_entity.id
_entity.type
_entity.pdbx_description
1 polymer ?
#
loop_
_entity_poly.entity_id
_entity_poly.type
_entity_poly.pdbx_seq_one_letter_code
_entity_poly.pdbx_strand_id
1 'polypeptide(L)'
;MKAPRNATLDQMTEFAMEELLSGDGPRRRAMVRRMAERWPEEPALALAYAVTCATEAIEDAFGEAAARDPVVPLGYRLSALVSADVHAVQSMGQVPSVAEDLLHFWRQVDPLFLRIT
;
A
#
# COMPACT_ATOMS: atom_id res chain seq x y z
N MET A 1 6.67 -8.58 -22.17
CA MET A 1 7.28 -9.62 -21.31
C MET A 1 6.97 -9.22 -19.87
N LYS A 2 6.19 -10.00 -19.11
CA LYS A 2 5.81 -9.65 -17.73
C LYS A 2 7.06 -9.78 -16.84
N ALA A 3 7.33 -8.77 -16.01
CA ALA A 3 8.46 -8.83 -15.08
C ALA A 3 8.29 -10.04 -14.13
N PRO A 4 9.40 -10.66 -13.67
CA PRO A 4 9.30 -11.70 -12.65
C PRO A 4 8.66 -11.10 -11.39
N ARG A 5 7.81 -11.87 -10.69
CA ARG A 5 7.02 -11.39 -9.54
C ARG A 5 7.86 -10.68 -8.47
N ASN A 6 9.07 -11.15 -8.22
CA ASN A 6 9.99 -10.51 -7.27
C ASN A 6 10.39 -9.10 -7.72
N ALA A 7 10.67 -8.89 -9.01
CA ALA A 7 10.98 -7.55 -9.54
C ALA A 7 9.78 -6.60 -9.46
N THR A 8 8.56 -7.11 -9.58
CA THR A 8 7.35 -6.29 -9.37
C THR A 8 7.19 -5.88 -7.91
N LEU A 9 7.42 -6.80 -6.96
CA LEU A 9 7.39 -6.49 -5.53
C LEU A 9 8.48 -5.47 -5.13
N ASP A 10 9.68 -5.59 -5.69
CA ASP A 10 10.75 -4.63 -5.46
C ASP A 10 10.34 -3.24 -5.94
N GLN A 11 9.74 -3.12 -7.13
CA GLN A 11 9.22 -1.86 -7.66
C GLN A 11 8.09 -1.27 -6.80
N MET A 12 7.20 -2.10 -6.28
CA MET A 12 6.14 -1.65 -5.36
C MET A 12 6.72 -1.12 -4.05
N THR A 13 7.75 -1.80 -3.53
CA THR A 13 8.44 -1.44 -2.28
C THR A 13 9.18 -0.12 -2.45
N GLU A 14 9.95 0.03 -3.53
CA GLU A 14 10.64 1.28 -3.87
C GLU A 14 9.64 2.44 -4.03
N PHE A 15 8.55 2.22 -4.77
CA PHE A 15 7.51 3.23 -4.92
C PHE A 15 6.88 3.63 -3.58
N ALA A 16 6.54 2.67 -2.72
CA ALA A 16 5.97 2.97 -1.42
C ALA A 16 6.95 3.77 -0.55
N MET A 17 8.24 3.43 -0.58
CA MET A 17 9.29 4.16 0.13
C MET A 17 9.41 5.61 -0.36
N GLU A 18 9.42 5.84 -1.68
CA GLU A 18 9.45 7.19 -2.27
C GLU A 18 8.23 8.04 -1.85
N GLU A 19 7.05 7.43 -1.85
CA GLU A 19 5.81 8.11 -1.48
C GLU A 19 5.78 8.46 0.02
N LEU A 20 6.22 7.55 0.89
CA LEU A 20 6.35 7.76 2.33
C LEU A 20 7.36 8.88 2.65
N LEU A 21 8.52 8.87 2.01
CA LEU A 21 9.59 9.86 2.23
C LEU A 21 9.39 11.18 1.47
N SER A 22 8.33 11.31 0.67
CA SER A 22 8.10 12.48 -0.20
C SER A 22 7.97 13.84 0.51
N GLY A 23 7.74 13.85 1.83
CA GLY A 23 7.42 15.07 2.59
C GLY A 23 6.03 15.64 2.30
N ASP A 24 5.25 15.02 1.41
CA ASP A 24 3.96 15.48 0.94
C ASP A 24 2.83 14.63 1.56
N GLY A 25 2.06 15.25 2.46
CA GLY A 25 0.95 14.62 3.16
C GLY A 25 -0.11 14.02 2.22
N PRO A 26 -0.71 14.82 1.31
CA PRO A 26 -1.61 14.31 0.27
C PRO A 26 -1.02 13.13 -0.53
N ARG A 27 0.26 13.21 -0.92
CA ARG A 27 0.92 12.15 -1.69
C ARG A 27 0.97 10.83 -0.91
N ARG A 28 1.38 10.88 0.36
CA ARG A 28 1.39 9.72 1.27
C ARG A 28 0.00 9.09 1.43
N ARG A 29 -1.04 9.91 1.55
CA ARG A 29 -2.42 9.44 1.76
C ARG A 29 -3.01 8.80 0.51
N ALA A 30 -2.61 9.26 -0.67
CA ALA A 30 -3.00 8.67 -1.95
C ALA A 30 -2.14 7.47 -2.39
N MET A 31 -1.04 7.16 -1.67
CA MET A 31 -0.03 6.17 -2.06
C MET A 31 -0.64 4.82 -2.45
N VAL A 32 -1.40 4.19 -1.55
CA VAL A 32 -1.96 2.85 -1.78
C VAL A 32 -2.89 2.85 -2.99
N ARG A 33 -3.73 3.88 -3.15
CA ARG A 33 -4.61 4.00 -4.32
C ARG A 33 -3.79 4.04 -5.61
N ARG A 34 -2.72 4.82 -5.63
CA ARG A 34 -1.80 4.92 -6.78
C ARG A 34 -1.06 3.61 -7.05
N MET A 35 -0.73 2.84 -6.00
CA MET A 35 -0.19 1.48 -6.17
C MET A 35 -1.23 0.58 -6.86
N ALA A 36 -2.47 0.59 -6.40
CA ALA A 36 -3.52 -0.24 -6.99
C ALA A 36 -3.85 0.16 -8.44
N GLU A 37 -3.81 1.45 -8.77
CA GLU A 37 -3.94 1.97 -10.15
C GLU A 37 -2.77 1.54 -11.04
N ARG A 38 -1.56 1.46 -10.48
CA ARG A 38 -0.33 1.13 -11.22
C ARG A 38 -0.14 -0.37 -11.43
N TRP A 39 -0.62 -1.20 -10.51
CA TRP A 39 -0.49 -2.67 -10.55
C TRP A 39 -1.83 -3.39 -10.36
N PRO A 40 -2.85 -3.12 -11.21
CA PRO A 40 -4.21 -3.62 -11.01
C PRO A 40 -4.32 -5.15 -11.02
N GLU A 41 -3.46 -5.83 -11.77
CA GLU A 41 -3.46 -7.29 -11.93
C GLU A 41 -2.70 -8.05 -10.83
N GLU A 42 -1.99 -7.35 -9.94
CA GLU A 42 -1.17 -8.00 -8.93
C GLU A 42 -2.00 -8.41 -7.71
N PRO A 43 -1.60 -9.47 -6.97
CA PRO A 43 -2.33 -9.89 -5.78
C PRO A 43 -2.54 -8.72 -4.82
N ALA A 44 -3.77 -8.53 -4.34
CA ALA A 44 -4.08 -7.37 -3.52
C ALA A 44 -3.21 -7.29 -2.24
N LEU A 45 -2.89 -8.45 -1.66
CA LEU A 45 -2.01 -8.57 -0.50
C LEU A 45 -0.54 -8.19 -0.80
N ALA A 46 -0.12 -8.25 -2.06
CA ALA A 46 1.22 -7.82 -2.47
C ALA A 46 1.45 -6.33 -2.20
N LEU A 47 0.40 -5.51 -2.30
CA LEU A 47 0.48 -4.08 -1.98
C LEU A 47 0.74 -3.85 -0.49
N ALA A 48 0.00 -4.54 0.38
CA ALA A 48 0.20 -4.46 1.83
C ALA A 48 1.60 -4.96 2.24
N TYR A 49 2.05 -6.04 1.61
CA TYR A 49 3.39 -6.58 1.81
C TYR A 49 4.47 -5.56 1.43
N ALA A 50 4.38 -4.97 0.23
CA ALA A 50 5.33 -3.95 -0.23
C ALA A 50 5.38 -2.72 0.68
N VAL A 51 4.23 -2.24 1.17
CA VAL A 51 4.19 -1.13 2.14
C VAL A 51 4.87 -1.52 3.46
N THR A 52 4.69 -2.76 3.92
CA THR A 52 5.34 -3.26 5.14
C THR A 52 6.86 -3.29 4.98
N CYS A 53 7.36 -3.86 3.88
CA CYS A 53 8.80 -3.89 3.58
C CYS A 53 9.39 -2.49 3.42
N ALA A 54 8.67 -1.57 2.76
CA ALA A 54 9.13 -0.19 2.62
C ALA A 54 9.21 0.52 3.99
N THR A 55 8.23 0.27 4.87
CA THR A 55 8.19 0.86 6.21
C THR A 55 9.32 0.31 7.09
N GLU A 56 9.54 -1.00 7.09
CA GLU A 56 10.66 -1.65 7.78
C GLU A 56 12.01 -1.09 7.28
N ALA A 57 12.20 -1.00 5.96
CA ALA A 57 13.45 -0.47 5.40
C ALA A 57 13.72 0.98 5.82
N ILE A 58 12.67 1.81 5.94
CA ILE A 58 12.79 3.17 6.48
C ILE A 58 13.14 3.11 7.97
N GLU A 59 12.46 2.29 8.77
CA GLU A 59 12.73 2.14 10.20
C GLU A 59 14.20 1.73 10.45
N ASP A 60 14.69 0.74 9.72
CA ASP A 60 16.08 0.26 9.80
C ASP A 60 17.08 1.33 9.36
N ALA A 61 16.78 2.10 8.31
CA ALA A 61 17.69 3.12 7.79
C ALA A 61 17.86 4.32 8.74
N PHE A 62 16.81 4.68 9.50
CA PHE A 62 16.82 5.86 10.38
C PHE A 62 16.96 5.53 11.87
N GLY A 63 16.88 4.25 12.27
CA GLY A 63 17.12 3.78 13.65
C GLY A 63 16.30 4.55 14.69
N GLU A 64 16.94 5.06 15.76
CA GLU A 64 16.25 5.83 16.81
C GLU A 64 15.55 7.09 16.30
N ALA A 65 16.00 7.67 15.18
CA ALA A 65 15.34 8.82 14.58
C ALA A 65 13.98 8.45 13.97
N ALA A 66 13.86 7.22 13.43
CA ALA A 66 12.61 6.70 12.88
C ALA A 66 11.52 6.54 13.95
N ALA A 67 11.89 6.20 15.18
CA ALA A 67 10.95 6.06 16.30
C ALA A 67 10.19 7.35 16.63
N ARG A 68 10.71 8.51 16.21
CA ARG A 68 10.07 9.83 16.38
C ARG A 68 9.43 10.36 15.09
N ASP A 69 9.70 9.73 13.95
CA ASP A 69 9.15 10.15 12.66
C ASP A 69 7.73 9.57 12.50
N PRO A 70 6.71 10.41 12.25
CA PRO A 70 5.35 9.94 12.03
C PRO A 70 5.18 9.05 10.79
N VAL A 71 6.19 8.96 9.90
CA VAL A 71 6.14 8.14 8.69
C VAL A 71 6.09 6.64 8.99
N VAL A 72 6.80 6.16 10.01
CA VAL A 72 6.85 4.72 10.34
C VAL A 72 5.49 4.25 10.88
N PRO A 73 4.88 4.90 11.89
CA PRO A 73 3.53 4.57 12.33
C PRO A 73 2.48 4.71 11.21
N LEU A 74 2.64 5.67 10.30
CA LEU A 74 1.76 5.84 9.15
C LEU A 74 1.88 4.66 8.17
N GLY A 75 3.09 4.24 7.83
CA GLY A 75 3.35 3.12 6.92
C GLY A 75 2.71 1.82 7.41
N TYR A 76 2.93 1.47 8.69
CA TYR A 76 2.31 0.30 9.29
C TYR A 76 0.78 0.42 9.39
N ARG A 77 0.26 1.61 9.69
CA ARG A 77 -1.20 1.84 9.68
C ARG A 77 -1.79 1.63 8.29
N LEU A 78 -1.15 2.14 7.24
CA LEU A 78 -1.61 1.94 5.86
C LEU A 78 -1.56 0.47 5.46
N SER A 79 -0.48 -0.25 5.79
CA SER A 79 -0.39 -1.71 5.57
C SER A 79 -1.54 -2.47 6.25
N ALA A 80 -1.84 -2.16 7.51
CA ALA A 80 -2.92 -2.79 8.26
C ALA A 80 -4.30 -2.51 7.66
N LEU A 81 -4.57 -1.25 7.27
CA LEU A 81 -5.84 -0.86 6.64
C LEU A 81 -6.04 -1.61 5.32
N VAL A 82 -5.02 -1.65 4.46
CA VAL A 82 -5.11 -2.39 3.18
C VAL A 82 -5.31 -3.88 3.40
N SER A 83 -4.64 -4.46 4.39
CA SER A 83 -4.83 -5.87 4.74
C SER A 83 -6.27 -6.16 5.18
N ALA A 84 -6.89 -5.24 5.93
CA ALA A 84 -8.29 -5.36 6.32
C ALA A 84 -9.23 -5.27 5.11
N ASP A 85 -8.96 -4.37 4.16
CA ASP A 85 -9.75 -4.25 2.92
C ASP A 85 -9.60 -5.49 2.03
N VAL A 86 -8.39 -6.04 1.92
CA VAL A 86 -8.16 -7.32 1.23
C VAL A 86 -8.98 -8.43 1.87
N HIS A 87 -9.00 -8.50 3.20
CA HIS A 87 -9.80 -9.49 3.92
C HIS A 87 -11.31 -9.28 3.68
N ALA A 88 -11.79 -8.04 3.66
CA ALA A 88 -13.18 -7.73 3.37
C ALA A 88 -13.57 -8.16 1.94
N VAL A 89 -12.75 -7.80 0.94
CA VAL A 89 -12.95 -8.20 -0.46
C VAL A 89 -13.01 -9.72 -0.62
N GLN A 90 -12.08 -10.43 0.01
CA GLN A 90 -12.06 -11.90 -0.02
C GLN A 90 -13.26 -12.53 0.70
N SER A 91 -13.70 -11.94 1.81
CA SER A 91 -14.88 -12.38 2.55
C SER A 91 -16.18 -12.20 1.77
N MET A 92 -16.20 -11.31 0.78
CA MET A 92 -17.31 -11.15 -0.18
C MET A 92 -17.24 -12.12 -1.36
N GLY A 93 -16.25 -13.02 -1.40
CA GLY A 93 -16.14 -14.09 -2.39
C GLY A 93 -15.12 -13.86 -3.50
N GLN A 94 -14.41 -12.72 -3.53
CA GLN A 94 -13.36 -12.47 -4.52
C GLN A 94 -12.02 -13.08 -4.06
N VAL A 95 -11.81 -14.36 -4.39
CA VAL A 95 -10.61 -15.13 -4.00
C VAL A 95 -10.03 -15.89 -5.21
N PRO A 96 -8.74 -15.69 -5.56
CA PRO A 96 -7.83 -14.68 -5.01
C PRO A 96 -8.25 -13.26 -5.44
N SER A 97 -8.03 -12.28 -4.57
CA SER A 97 -8.24 -10.87 -4.90
C SER A 97 -6.99 -10.23 -5.53
N VAL A 98 -7.21 -9.33 -6.48
CA VAL A 98 -6.19 -8.48 -7.10
C VAL A 98 -6.38 -7.02 -6.71
N ALA A 99 -5.39 -6.19 -6.98
CA ALA A 99 -5.44 -4.77 -6.65
C ALA A 99 -6.61 -4.02 -7.31
N GLU A 100 -7.05 -4.44 -8.49
CA GLU A 100 -8.24 -3.88 -9.14
C GLU A 100 -9.53 -4.12 -8.34
N ASP A 101 -9.65 -5.24 -7.61
CA ASP A 101 -10.80 -5.50 -6.76
C ASP A 101 -10.89 -4.50 -5.60
N LEU A 102 -9.74 -4.07 -5.07
CA LEU A 102 -9.67 -2.99 -4.07
C LEU A 102 -10.16 -1.66 -4.64
N LEU A 103 -9.78 -1.32 -5.89
CA LEU A 103 -10.27 -0.09 -6.54
C LEU A 103 -11.79 -0.11 -6.72
N HIS A 104 -12.37 -1.26 -7.07
CA HIS A 104 -13.81 -1.43 -7.15
C HIS A 104 -14.47 -1.32 -5.77
N PHE A 105 -13.88 -1.96 -4.76
CA PHE A 105 -14.34 -1.91 -3.37
C PHE A 105 -14.39 -0.47 -2.83
N TRP A 106 -13.29 0.29 -2.93
CA TRP A 106 -13.23 1.67 -2.45
C TRP A 106 -14.19 2.60 -3.20
N ARG A 107 -14.47 2.37 -4.48
CA ARG A 107 -15.47 3.16 -5.22
C ARG A 107 -16.90 2.92 -4.72
N GLN A 108 -17.22 1.70 -4.30
CA GLN A 108 -18.59 1.30 -3.98
C GLN A 108 -18.92 1.37 -2.48
N VAL A 109 -17.95 1.04 -1.62
CA VAL A 109 -18.16 0.78 -0.19
C VAL A 109 -17.50 1.84 0.69
N ASP A 110 -16.33 2.35 0.30
CA ASP A 110 -15.59 3.37 1.07
C ASP A 110 -15.11 4.57 0.20
N PRO A 111 -16.04 5.44 -0.24
CA PRO A 111 -15.66 6.65 -0.96
C PRO A 111 -14.93 7.68 -0.09
N LEU A 112 -14.83 7.47 1.23
CA LEU A 112 -14.06 8.33 2.15
C LEU A 112 -12.56 8.07 2.02
N PHE A 113 -12.14 6.83 1.78
CA PHE A 113 -10.74 6.49 1.45
C PHE A 113 -10.22 7.26 0.22
N LEU A 114 -11.10 7.53 -0.77
CA LEU A 114 -10.76 8.30 -1.97
C LEU A 114 -10.56 9.81 -1.72
N ARG A 115 -11.01 10.32 -0.56
CA ARG A 115 -11.07 11.75 -0.21
C ARG A 115 -10.14 12.14 0.93
N ILE A 116 -9.22 11.28 1.33
CA ILE A 116 -8.23 11.64 2.34
C ILE A 116 -7.21 12.61 1.71
N THR A 117 -7.61 13.88 1.57
CA THR A 117 -6.79 15.01 1.11
C THR A 117 -5.71 15.36 2.08
#